data_AF-F2UPK4-F1
#
_entry.id   AF-F2UPK4-F1
#
_cell.length_a   1.000
_cell.length_b   1.000
_cell.length_c   1.000
_cell.angle_alpha   90.00
_cell.angle_beta   90.00
_cell.angle_gamma   90.00
#
_symmetry.space_group_name_H-M   'P 1'
#
loop_
_entity.id
_entity.type
_entity.pdbx_description
1 polymer ?
#
loop_
_entity_poly.entity_id
_entity_poly.type
_entity_poly.pdbx_seq_one_letter_code
_entity_poly.pdbx_strand_id
1 'polypeptide(L)'
;MTWSTTFKQSIANIGHVLLVLMPWRDPVPLTRAWCLWEIFCGISNEGTEVTIQLPNSEEQALENAIRSSYKAVTDTLVRVQAERADAFNPHDKHMIFTAIESWAGGFSAVNQAVKDQLRAWCLQKAVGAVEAMRARGEDSTVAFAGLCGHVGLVLYQFGEHDKAIAFYETALPIYLRTEGEKGRNVAAPYGNLGNAYCSKGEHDKAIAYHEKALAIRVETLGEKHPSTADTYDNLGTVYASKGEYDKAIAFYEKALAIRVEAWGEKHPSTADTYNNLSAAYRNKGEYDKAIEFYEKALAVFVETLGEKHLSTATTYNNLGNTYDSKGEYDKAIALYEKALAVYVETLGEKHPSTAATYNNLGIAYFSKGEYDKAIAYYEKALAIRVETLGETHPSTASTYNNLGNTYDRKGEYDKAIAFYEKALAIYVETLGEKHPSTAMTYNNLGSAYNNKGEYDKAIAFYEKALAAFVETLGEKHPSTAMSYFNIGLLHDKRGDKEQACAYMQRALDGYTSTVGPDHPDTRDAERELRRIRGNDEPVDGGARTGGALGEEENEQKQQEGSGGDDNMTSQDWAVLVLCCPCLVAALPFLCIYSCVKSVCQK
;
A
#
# COMPACT_ATOMS: atom_id res chain seq x y z
N MET A 1 26.81 -3.80 -27.37
CA MET A 1 27.17 -3.92 -28.80
C MET A 1 26.73 -2.66 -29.53
N THR A 2 27.57 -2.10 -30.40
CA THR A 2 27.21 -0.99 -31.29
C THR A 2 26.47 -1.54 -32.50
N TRP A 3 25.14 -1.42 -32.50
CA TRP A 3 24.29 -1.78 -33.64
C TRP A 3 24.71 -1.03 -34.90
N SER A 4 24.56 -1.68 -36.07
CA SER A 4 24.85 -1.02 -37.36
C SER A 4 23.97 0.22 -37.54
N THR A 5 24.54 1.28 -38.12
CA THR A 5 23.86 2.55 -38.39
C THR A 5 22.61 2.38 -39.24
N THR A 6 22.63 1.45 -40.20
CA THR A 6 21.48 1.10 -41.04
C THR A 6 20.33 0.50 -40.22
N PHE A 7 20.65 -0.37 -39.26
CA PHE A 7 19.65 -1.02 -38.42
C PHE A 7 18.97 -0.02 -37.47
N LYS A 8 19.73 0.89 -36.86
CA LYS A 8 19.19 1.99 -36.04
C LYS A 8 18.29 2.93 -36.85
N GLN A 9 18.65 3.22 -38.10
CA GLN A 9 17.84 4.04 -39.01
C GLN A 9 16.53 3.36 -39.40
N SER A 10 16.53 2.05 -39.65
CA SER A 10 15.30 1.30 -39.93
C SER A 10 14.34 1.32 -38.74
N ILE A 11 14.85 1.21 -37.50
CA ILE A 11 14.05 1.27 -36.28
C ILE A 11 13.45 2.66 -36.08
N ALA A 12 14.25 3.73 -36.25
CA ALA A 12 13.79 5.11 -36.15
C ALA A 12 12.68 5.47 -37.17
N ASN A 13 12.55 4.69 -38.25
CA ASN A 13 11.53 4.89 -39.28
C ASN A 13 10.22 4.10 -39.02
N ILE A 14 10.15 3.29 -37.95
CA ILE A 14 8.91 2.58 -37.57
C ILE A 14 7.96 3.58 -36.92
N GLY A 15 7.03 4.13 -37.69
CA GLY A 15 6.03 5.08 -37.18
C GLY A 15 4.81 4.44 -36.53
N HIS A 16 4.54 3.15 -36.81
CA HIS A 16 3.33 2.46 -36.34
C HIS A 16 3.62 0.96 -36.12
N VAL A 17 3.14 0.41 -35.00
CA VAL A 17 3.18 -1.03 -34.69
C VAL A 17 1.75 -1.53 -34.48
N LEU A 18 1.33 -2.50 -35.28
CA LEU A 18 0.02 -3.14 -35.16
C LEU A 18 0.13 -4.45 -34.39
N LEU A 19 -0.42 -4.49 -33.17
CA LEU A 19 -0.54 -5.71 -32.38
C LEU A 19 -1.88 -6.40 -32.68
N VAL A 20 -1.85 -7.51 -33.40
CA VAL A 20 -3.06 -8.32 -33.65
C VAL A 20 -3.14 -9.44 -32.62
N LEU A 21 -4.17 -9.41 -31.77
CA LEU A 21 -4.40 -10.48 -30.79
C LEU A 21 -5.27 -11.59 -31.40
N MET A 22 -4.74 -12.80 -31.52
CA MET A 22 -5.48 -13.97 -31.98
C MET A 22 -4.96 -15.24 -31.30
N PRO A 23 -5.75 -15.88 -30.41
CA PRO A 23 -7.04 -15.42 -29.89
C PRO A 23 -6.90 -14.22 -28.96
N TRP A 24 -7.93 -13.39 -28.80
CA TRP A 24 -7.84 -12.14 -28.00
C TRP A 24 -7.38 -12.34 -26.54
N ARG A 25 -7.72 -13.50 -25.97
CA ARG A 25 -7.42 -13.92 -24.58
C ARG A 25 -5.98 -14.37 -24.36
N ASP A 26 -5.21 -14.52 -25.42
CA ASP A 26 -3.83 -15.00 -25.37
C ASP A 26 -2.92 -14.06 -26.17
N PRO A 27 -2.03 -13.30 -25.51
CA PRO A 27 -1.14 -12.39 -26.21
C PRO A 27 0.01 -13.15 -26.88
N VAL A 28 -0.31 -14.01 -27.85
CA VAL A 28 0.64 -14.79 -28.66
C VAL A 28 1.79 -13.95 -29.22
N PRO A 29 1.59 -12.69 -29.68
CA PRO A 29 2.70 -11.85 -30.11
C PRO A 29 3.79 -11.63 -29.03
N LEU A 30 3.44 -11.71 -27.74
CA LEU A 30 4.40 -11.54 -26.64
C LEU A 30 5.15 -12.83 -26.29
N THR A 31 4.77 -13.98 -26.86
CA THR A 31 5.45 -15.25 -26.64
C THR A 31 6.51 -15.55 -27.70
N ARG A 32 6.66 -14.69 -28.73
CA ARG A 32 7.63 -14.86 -29.83
C ARG A 32 8.65 -13.72 -29.82
N ALA A 33 9.93 -14.06 -29.73
CA ALA A 33 11.00 -13.06 -29.54
C ALA A 33 11.05 -11.99 -30.65
N TRP A 34 10.85 -12.38 -31.91
CA TRP A 34 10.85 -11.43 -33.03
C TRP A 34 9.64 -10.47 -33.01
N CYS A 35 8.47 -10.93 -32.60
CA CYS A 35 7.31 -10.05 -32.42
C CYS A 35 7.53 -9.12 -31.21
N LEU A 36 8.11 -9.65 -30.13
CA LEU A 36 8.51 -8.85 -28.97
C LEU A 36 9.52 -7.76 -29.36
N TRP A 37 10.45 -8.06 -30.27
CA TRP A 37 11.40 -7.09 -30.79
C TRP A 37 10.73 -5.92 -31.50
N GLU A 38 9.73 -6.17 -32.34
CA GLU A 38 8.96 -5.13 -33.04
C GLU A 38 8.17 -4.26 -32.05
N ILE A 39 7.54 -4.90 -31.06
CA ILE A 39 6.82 -4.22 -29.98
C ILE A 39 7.78 -3.35 -29.15
N PHE A 40 8.92 -3.90 -28.76
CA PHE A 40 9.98 -3.18 -28.05
C PHE A 40 10.46 -1.96 -28.86
N CYS A 41 10.75 -2.15 -30.15
CA CYS A 41 11.17 -1.06 -31.03
C CYS A 41 10.10 0.05 -31.07
N GLY A 42 8.82 -0.32 -31.18
CA GLY A 42 7.72 0.65 -31.17
C GLY A 42 7.55 1.36 -29.83
N ILE A 43 7.71 0.67 -28.71
CA ILE A 43 7.58 1.29 -27.37
C ILE A 43 8.78 2.20 -27.05
N SER A 44 9.97 1.81 -27.51
CA SER A 44 11.23 2.51 -27.20
C SER A 44 11.44 3.81 -27.98
N ASN A 45 10.69 4.03 -29.07
CA ASN A 45 10.79 5.21 -29.90
C ASN A 45 9.69 6.23 -29.56
N GLU A 46 10.09 7.44 -29.19
CA GLU A 46 9.15 8.56 -29.06
C GLU A 46 8.46 8.85 -30.39
N GLY A 47 7.12 8.77 -30.40
CA GLY A 47 6.30 9.05 -31.58
C GLY A 47 5.82 7.84 -32.38
N THR A 48 6.20 6.61 -32.00
CA THR A 48 5.64 5.40 -32.61
C THR A 48 4.30 5.03 -31.95
N GLU A 49 3.24 4.96 -32.75
CA GLU A 49 1.93 4.53 -32.27
C GLU A 49 1.84 3.00 -32.26
N VAL A 50 1.50 2.41 -31.10
CA VAL A 50 1.17 0.99 -31.02
C VAL A 50 -0.34 0.85 -30.93
N THR A 51 -0.94 0.24 -31.96
CA THR A 51 -2.39 0.00 -32.02
C THR A 51 -2.68 -1.47 -31.84
N ILE A 52 -3.65 -1.80 -30.98
CA ILE A 52 -4.12 -3.17 -30.79
C ILE A 52 -5.39 -3.37 -31.61
N GLN A 53 -5.41 -4.43 -32.42
CA GLN A 53 -6.58 -4.82 -33.20
C GLN A 53 -6.96 -6.28 -33.00
N LEU A 54 -8.25 -6.52 -33.19
CA LEU A 54 -8.84 -7.84 -33.29
C LEU A 54 -9.44 -8.02 -34.68
N PRO A 55 -9.36 -9.22 -35.28
CA PRO A 55 -10.23 -9.56 -36.38
C PRO A 55 -11.70 -9.50 -35.96
N ASN A 56 -12.59 -9.16 -36.89
CA ASN A 56 -14.04 -9.10 -36.65
C ASN A 56 -14.60 -10.40 -36.03
N SER A 57 -13.99 -11.56 -36.31
CA SER A 57 -14.38 -12.85 -35.72
C SER A 57 -14.11 -12.95 -34.21
N GLU A 58 -13.11 -12.24 -33.70
CA GLU A 58 -12.73 -12.22 -32.28
C GLU A 58 -13.41 -11.07 -31.53
N GLU A 59 -13.80 -9.97 -32.20
CA GLU A 59 -14.48 -8.84 -31.54
C GLU A 59 -15.78 -9.26 -30.87
N GLN A 60 -16.61 -10.05 -31.57
CA GLN A 60 -17.86 -10.52 -31.01
C GLN A 60 -17.64 -11.57 -29.90
N ALA A 61 -16.56 -12.33 -29.98
CA ALA A 61 -16.17 -13.26 -28.92
C ALA A 61 -15.74 -12.52 -27.65
N LEU A 62 -14.98 -11.42 -27.78
CA LEU A 62 -14.60 -10.55 -26.68
C LEU A 62 -15.84 -9.88 -26.06
N GLU A 63 -16.73 -9.31 -26.87
CA GLU A 63 -17.95 -8.68 -26.38
C GLU A 63 -18.81 -9.69 -25.58
N ASN A 64 -19.01 -10.89 -26.13
CA ASN A 64 -19.73 -11.97 -25.45
C ASN A 64 -19.04 -12.40 -24.15
N ALA A 65 -17.70 -12.40 -24.13
CA ALA A 65 -16.94 -12.72 -22.94
C ALA A 65 -17.12 -11.65 -21.85
N ILE A 66 -17.06 -10.36 -22.19
CA ILE A 66 -17.32 -9.24 -21.27
C ILE A 66 -18.75 -9.31 -20.72
N ARG A 67 -19.73 -9.61 -21.59
CA ARG A 67 -21.13 -9.81 -21.20
C ARG A 67 -21.30 -10.96 -20.22
N SER A 68 -20.48 -12.00 -20.32
CA SER A 68 -20.56 -13.20 -19.48
C SER A 68 -19.78 -13.06 -18.18
N SER A 69 -18.62 -12.39 -18.21
CA SER A 69 -17.77 -12.19 -17.05
C SER A 69 -16.77 -11.05 -17.26
N TYR A 70 -16.72 -10.13 -16.31
CA TYR A 70 -15.70 -9.09 -16.26
C TYR A 70 -14.27 -9.65 -16.20
N LYS A 71 -14.09 -10.85 -15.63
CA LYS A 71 -12.77 -11.50 -15.46
C LYS A 71 -12.09 -11.80 -16.78
N ALA A 72 -12.86 -11.99 -17.84
CA ALA A 72 -12.33 -12.29 -19.17
C ALA A 72 -11.35 -11.19 -19.63
N VAL A 73 -11.62 -9.93 -19.28
CA VAL A 73 -10.76 -8.79 -19.57
C VAL A 73 -9.52 -8.76 -18.69
N THR A 74 -9.69 -9.00 -17.39
CA THR A 74 -8.60 -8.88 -16.41
C THR A 74 -7.59 -10.01 -16.55
N ASP A 75 -8.03 -11.22 -16.89
CA ASP A 75 -7.19 -12.41 -17.05
C ASP A 75 -6.20 -12.29 -18.23
N THR A 76 -6.58 -11.53 -19.26
CA THR A 76 -5.73 -11.32 -20.45
C THR A 76 -4.44 -10.56 -20.08
N LEU A 77 -4.50 -9.63 -19.13
CA LEU A 77 -3.33 -8.87 -18.68
C LEU A 77 -2.35 -9.69 -17.84
N VAL A 78 -2.86 -10.68 -17.09
CA VAL A 78 -2.04 -11.54 -16.23
C VAL A 78 -1.03 -12.36 -17.06
N ARG A 79 -1.39 -12.67 -18.31
CA ARG A 79 -0.58 -13.52 -19.21
C ARG A 79 0.55 -12.78 -19.92
N VAL A 80 0.66 -11.46 -19.76
CA VAL A 80 1.70 -10.65 -20.39
C VAL A 80 3.03 -10.79 -19.65
N GLN A 81 3.94 -11.57 -20.24
CA GLN A 81 5.27 -11.87 -19.72
C GLN A 81 6.28 -12.00 -20.88
N ALA A 82 6.85 -10.88 -21.30
CA ALA A 82 7.81 -10.76 -22.39
C ALA A 82 9.08 -11.61 -22.17
N GLU A 83 9.49 -11.81 -20.93
CA GLU A 83 10.62 -12.67 -20.55
C GLU A 83 10.41 -14.14 -20.91
N ARG A 84 9.16 -14.57 -21.12
CA ARG A 84 8.83 -15.92 -21.57
C ARG A 84 8.86 -16.08 -23.10
N ALA A 85 9.15 -15.02 -23.85
CA ALA A 85 9.22 -15.08 -25.29
C ALA A 85 10.31 -16.05 -25.77
N ASP A 86 10.03 -16.76 -26.86
CA ASP A 86 10.96 -17.74 -27.42
C ASP A 86 11.27 -17.50 -28.90
N ALA A 87 12.42 -18.01 -29.35
CA ALA A 87 12.87 -17.93 -30.73
C ALA A 87 13.42 -19.29 -31.17
N PHE A 88 13.20 -19.64 -32.43
CA PHE A 88 13.78 -20.85 -33.00
C PHE A 88 15.32 -20.81 -32.99
N ASN A 89 15.91 -19.63 -33.21
CA ASN A 89 17.35 -19.42 -33.15
C ASN A 89 17.75 -18.85 -31.77
N PRO A 90 18.55 -19.56 -30.97
CA PRO A 90 19.03 -19.07 -29.68
C PRO A 90 19.85 -17.77 -29.77
N HIS A 91 20.53 -17.54 -30.89
CA HIS A 91 21.30 -16.32 -31.10
C HIS A 91 20.39 -15.08 -31.20
N ASP A 92 19.29 -15.19 -31.95
CA ASP A 92 18.31 -14.10 -32.10
C ASP A 92 17.67 -13.79 -30.75
N LYS A 93 17.30 -14.81 -29.98
CA LYS A 93 16.76 -14.66 -28.63
C LYS A 93 17.73 -13.89 -27.74
N HIS A 94 19.00 -14.32 -27.71
CA HIS A 94 20.03 -13.67 -26.90
C HIS A 94 20.21 -12.20 -27.30
N MET A 95 20.32 -11.93 -28.60
CA MET A 95 20.44 -10.57 -29.14
C MET A 95 19.27 -9.67 -28.72
N ILE A 96 18.02 -10.14 -28.88
CA ILE A 96 16.80 -9.39 -28.55
C ILE A 96 16.70 -9.16 -27.04
N PHE A 97 16.97 -10.20 -26.24
CA PHE A 97 16.87 -10.11 -24.78
C PHE A 97 17.91 -9.15 -24.21
N THR A 98 19.16 -9.22 -24.68
CA THR A 98 20.22 -8.28 -24.29
C THR A 98 19.86 -6.84 -24.68
N ALA A 99 19.22 -6.64 -25.84
CA ALA A 99 18.78 -5.32 -26.26
C ALA A 99 17.70 -4.75 -25.34
N ILE A 100 16.68 -5.56 -25.01
CA ILE A 100 15.61 -5.18 -24.08
C ILE A 100 16.19 -4.89 -22.69
N GLU A 101 17.04 -5.75 -22.15
CA GLU A 101 17.69 -5.56 -20.84
C GLU A 101 18.56 -4.29 -20.78
N SER A 102 19.15 -3.90 -21.92
CA SER A 102 19.95 -2.67 -22.01
C SER A 102 19.14 -1.38 -22.13
N TRP A 103 17.82 -1.48 -22.35
CA TRP A 103 16.91 -0.33 -22.38
C TRP A 103 16.46 0.05 -20.97
N ALA A 104 16.21 1.34 -20.74
CA ALA A 104 15.81 1.84 -19.42
C ALA A 104 14.54 1.13 -18.93
N GLY A 105 14.65 0.36 -17.83
CA GLY A 105 13.56 -0.43 -17.23
C GLY A 105 13.39 -1.85 -17.79
N GLY A 106 14.17 -2.27 -18.78
CA GLY A 106 14.26 -3.68 -19.21
C GLY A 106 12.93 -4.33 -19.63
N PHE A 107 12.83 -5.64 -19.39
CA PHE A 107 11.58 -6.41 -19.59
C PHE A 107 10.41 -5.87 -18.77
N SER A 108 10.68 -5.30 -17.59
CA SER A 108 9.64 -4.72 -16.73
C SER A 108 8.93 -3.56 -17.43
N ALA A 109 9.70 -2.62 -18.00
CA ALA A 109 9.16 -1.48 -18.73
C ALA A 109 8.42 -1.91 -20.00
N VAL A 110 8.93 -2.91 -20.74
CA VAL A 110 8.22 -3.44 -21.91
C VAL A 110 6.89 -4.08 -21.50
N ASN A 111 6.90 -4.94 -20.49
CA ASN A 111 5.68 -5.57 -19.98
C ASN A 111 4.67 -4.53 -19.48
N GLN A 112 5.13 -3.51 -18.77
CA GLN A 112 4.28 -2.45 -18.24
C GLN A 112 3.65 -1.64 -19.37
N ALA A 113 4.44 -1.19 -20.35
CA ALA A 113 3.94 -0.43 -21.50
C ALA A 113 2.92 -1.24 -22.32
N VAL A 114 3.17 -2.53 -22.55
CA VAL A 114 2.21 -3.40 -23.23
C VAL A 114 0.93 -3.60 -22.40
N LYS A 115 1.07 -3.82 -21.09
CA LYS A 115 -0.09 -3.96 -20.18
C LYS A 115 -0.92 -2.68 -20.12
N ASP A 116 -0.30 -1.50 -20.14
CA ASP A 116 -1.00 -0.22 -20.13
C ASP A 116 -1.79 0.02 -21.42
N GLN A 117 -1.19 -0.29 -22.57
CA GLN A 117 -1.90 -0.22 -23.85
C GLN A 117 -3.05 -1.25 -23.93
N LEU A 118 -2.80 -2.50 -23.53
CA LEU A 118 -3.82 -3.54 -23.47
C LEU A 118 -4.95 -3.14 -22.52
N ARG A 119 -4.64 -2.56 -21.37
CA ARG A 119 -5.62 -2.05 -20.41
C ARG A 119 -6.46 -0.94 -21.02
N ALA A 120 -5.83 0.07 -21.62
CA ALA A 120 -6.54 1.18 -22.27
C ALA A 120 -7.48 0.68 -23.38
N TRP A 121 -6.98 -0.22 -24.22
CA TRP A 121 -7.75 -0.85 -25.29
C TRP A 121 -8.91 -1.70 -24.76
N CYS A 122 -8.68 -2.53 -23.73
CA CYS A 122 -9.71 -3.32 -23.07
C CYS A 122 -10.82 -2.45 -22.48
N LEU A 123 -10.46 -1.35 -21.81
CA LEU A 123 -11.42 -0.39 -21.27
C LEU A 123 -12.23 0.27 -22.39
N GLN A 124 -11.57 0.67 -23.49
CA GLN A 124 -12.24 1.22 -24.66
C GLN A 124 -13.26 0.23 -25.25
N LYS A 125 -12.88 -1.04 -25.41
CA LYS A 125 -13.79 -2.08 -25.92
C LYS A 125 -14.96 -2.36 -24.98
N ALA A 126 -14.71 -2.40 -23.67
CA ALA A 126 -15.76 -2.60 -22.67
C ALA A 126 -16.79 -1.45 -22.68
N VAL A 127 -16.34 -0.20 -22.71
CA VAL A 127 -17.22 0.98 -22.81
C VAL A 127 -17.95 1.02 -24.16
N GLY A 128 -17.23 0.75 -25.26
CA GLY A 128 -17.80 0.71 -26.60
C GLY A 128 -18.92 -0.32 -26.77
N ALA A 129 -18.86 -1.46 -26.06
CA ALA A 129 -19.93 -2.45 -26.06
C ALA A 129 -21.25 -1.90 -25.46
N VAL A 130 -21.16 -1.05 -24.43
CA VAL A 130 -22.34 -0.39 -23.85
C VAL A 130 -22.90 0.66 -24.81
N GLU A 131 -22.02 1.46 -25.41
CA GLU A 131 -22.39 2.48 -26.41
C GLU A 131 -23.06 1.85 -27.64
N ALA A 132 -22.56 0.70 -28.10
CA ALA A 132 -23.16 -0.05 -29.20
C ALA A 132 -24.59 -0.53 -28.87
N MET A 133 -24.85 -1.03 -27.66
CA MET A 133 -26.22 -1.37 -27.24
C MET A 133 -27.13 -0.13 -27.18
N ARG A 134 -26.60 0.99 -26.68
CA ARG A 134 -27.34 2.26 -26.63
C ARG A 134 -27.70 2.74 -28.04
N ALA A 135 -26.78 2.63 -28.99
CA ALA A 135 -27.02 2.98 -30.39
C ALA A 135 -28.10 2.10 -31.06
N ARG A 136 -28.28 0.86 -30.59
CA ARG A 136 -29.37 -0.04 -31.02
C ARG A 136 -30.71 0.22 -30.31
N GLY A 137 -30.77 1.15 -29.35
CA GLY A 137 -31.96 1.45 -28.57
C GLY A 137 -32.28 0.42 -27.48
N GLU A 138 -31.29 -0.36 -27.04
CA GLU A 138 -31.45 -1.42 -26.03
C GLU A 138 -31.20 -0.93 -24.59
N ASP A 139 -31.07 0.39 -24.39
CA ASP A 139 -30.63 1.04 -23.14
C ASP A 139 -31.60 0.93 -21.95
N SER A 140 -32.80 0.42 -22.19
CA SER A 140 -33.82 0.20 -21.17
C SER A 140 -33.93 -1.26 -20.70
N THR A 141 -33.14 -2.17 -21.29
CA THR A 141 -33.24 -3.62 -21.07
C THR A 141 -32.44 -4.12 -19.87
N VAL A 142 -32.86 -5.24 -19.27
CA VAL A 142 -32.12 -5.93 -18.19
C VAL A 142 -30.73 -6.37 -18.67
N ALA A 143 -30.60 -6.78 -19.94
CA ALA A 143 -29.32 -7.15 -20.54
C ALA A 143 -28.35 -5.97 -20.61
N PHE A 144 -28.84 -4.77 -20.91
CA PHE A 144 -28.05 -3.55 -20.88
C PHE A 144 -27.59 -3.20 -19.45
N ALA A 145 -28.49 -3.30 -18.47
CA ALA A 145 -28.13 -3.09 -17.06
C ALA A 145 -27.06 -4.09 -16.59
N GLY A 146 -27.15 -5.36 -17.01
CA GLY A 146 -26.14 -6.39 -16.73
C GLY A 146 -24.79 -6.07 -17.35
N LEU A 147 -24.77 -5.61 -18.60
CA LEU A 147 -23.52 -5.18 -19.26
C LEU A 147 -22.90 -3.97 -18.54
N CYS A 148 -23.71 -2.95 -18.20
CA CYS A 148 -23.24 -1.81 -17.39
C CYS A 148 -22.63 -2.28 -16.06
N GLY A 149 -23.25 -3.25 -15.38
CA GLY A 149 -22.71 -3.86 -14.18
C GLY A 149 -21.34 -4.52 -14.40
N HIS A 150 -21.17 -5.31 -15.46
CA HIS A 150 -19.89 -5.95 -15.78
C HIS A 150 -18.81 -4.94 -16.18
N VAL A 151 -19.15 -3.94 -17.01
CA VAL A 151 -18.22 -2.88 -17.40
C VAL A 151 -17.81 -2.03 -16.20
N GLY A 152 -18.75 -1.73 -15.31
CA GLY A 152 -18.45 -1.08 -14.03
C GLY A 152 -17.45 -1.89 -13.19
N LEU A 153 -17.58 -3.22 -13.14
CA LEU A 153 -16.63 -4.09 -12.41
C LEU A 153 -15.24 -4.08 -13.05
N VAL A 154 -15.15 -4.09 -14.39
CA VAL A 154 -13.86 -3.95 -15.10
C VAL A 154 -13.21 -2.60 -14.74
N LEU A 155 -13.96 -1.50 -14.84
CA LEU A 155 -13.47 -0.16 -14.49
C LEU A 155 -13.04 -0.08 -13.02
N TYR A 156 -13.82 -0.66 -12.11
CA TYR A 156 -13.50 -0.74 -10.70
C TYR A 156 -12.17 -1.47 -10.45
N GLN A 157 -11.96 -2.63 -11.09
CA GLN A 157 -10.70 -3.39 -10.97
C GLN A 157 -9.49 -2.58 -11.44
N PHE A 158 -9.67 -1.76 -12.47
CA PHE A 158 -8.64 -0.87 -12.96
C PHE A 158 -8.49 0.40 -12.13
N GLY A 159 -9.36 0.66 -11.16
CA GLY A 159 -9.28 1.86 -10.33
C GLY A 159 -9.95 3.11 -10.93
N GLU A 160 -10.69 2.94 -12.02
CA GLU A 160 -11.53 3.99 -12.61
C GLU A 160 -12.85 4.11 -11.83
N HIS A 161 -12.75 4.40 -10.53
CA HIS A 161 -13.86 4.31 -9.57
C HIS A 161 -15.05 5.21 -9.93
N ASP A 162 -14.81 6.44 -10.39
CA ASP A 162 -15.88 7.37 -10.80
C ASP A 162 -16.64 6.87 -12.03
N LYS A 163 -15.92 6.33 -13.02
CA LYS A 163 -16.55 5.73 -14.19
C LYS A 163 -17.34 4.48 -13.81
N ALA A 164 -16.79 3.64 -12.94
CA ALA A 164 -17.48 2.46 -12.43
C ALA A 164 -18.80 2.83 -11.75
N ILE A 165 -18.79 3.84 -10.87
CA ILE A 165 -19.99 4.38 -10.21
C ILE A 165 -21.04 4.81 -11.25
N ALA A 166 -20.64 5.57 -12.27
CA ALA A 166 -21.56 6.03 -13.31
C ALA A 166 -22.26 4.87 -14.04
N PHE A 167 -21.55 3.77 -14.32
CA PHE A 167 -22.17 2.57 -14.91
C PHE A 167 -23.10 1.84 -13.94
N TYR A 168 -22.75 1.74 -12.66
CA TYR A 168 -23.64 1.14 -11.66
C TYR A 168 -24.91 1.98 -11.43
N GLU A 169 -24.78 3.31 -11.40
CA GLU A 169 -25.90 4.26 -11.32
C GLU A 169 -26.77 4.25 -12.58
N THR A 170 -26.21 3.89 -13.74
CA THR A 170 -26.97 3.65 -14.97
C THR A 170 -27.75 2.34 -14.90
N ALA A 171 -27.17 1.28 -14.35
CA ALA A 171 -27.80 -0.05 -14.26
C ALA A 171 -28.93 -0.10 -13.22
N LEU A 172 -28.74 0.53 -12.07
CA LEU A 172 -29.63 0.40 -10.91
C LEU A 172 -31.10 0.81 -11.20
N PRO A 173 -31.40 1.97 -11.82
CA PRO A 173 -32.78 2.36 -12.12
C PRO A 173 -33.50 1.39 -13.07
N ILE A 174 -32.76 0.73 -13.96
CA ILE A 174 -33.33 -0.25 -14.89
C ILE A 174 -33.78 -1.49 -14.11
N TYR A 175 -32.93 -2.00 -13.21
CA TYR A 175 -33.30 -3.13 -12.35
C TYR A 175 -34.48 -2.78 -11.43
N LEU A 176 -34.47 -1.59 -10.81
CA LEU A 176 -35.58 -1.14 -9.98
C LEU A 176 -36.90 -1.05 -10.75
N ARG A 177 -36.87 -0.56 -12.00
CA ARG A 177 -38.08 -0.48 -12.84
C ARG A 177 -38.57 -1.84 -13.33
N THR A 178 -37.66 -2.75 -13.66
CA THR A 178 -37.99 -4.04 -14.31
C THR A 178 -38.29 -5.16 -13.32
N GLU A 179 -37.63 -5.14 -12.16
CA GLU A 179 -37.74 -6.20 -11.14
C GLU A 179 -38.31 -5.71 -9.80
N GLY A 180 -38.51 -4.39 -9.63
CA GLY A 180 -38.95 -3.77 -8.38
C GLY A 180 -37.82 -3.61 -7.36
N GLU A 181 -38.10 -3.01 -6.20
CA GLU A 181 -37.10 -2.77 -5.14
C GLU A 181 -36.45 -4.06 -4.58
N LYS A 182 -37.16 -5.18 -4.73
CA LYS A 182 -36.76 -6.50 -4.23
C LYS A 182 -36.31 -7.44 -5.36
N GLY A 183 -36.04 -6.88 -6.53
CA GLY A 183 -35.50 -7.64 -7.66
C GLY A 183 -34.20 -8.35 -7.29
N ARG A 184 -34.04 -9.59 -7.76
CA ARG A 184 -32.84 -10.41 -7.50
C ARG A 184 -31.56 -9.66 -7.88
N ASN A 185 -31.62 -8.88 -8.97
CA ASN A 185 -30.45 -8.20 -9.50
C ASN A 185 -30.22 -6.80 -8.89
N VAL A 186 -31.09 -6.30 -8.00
CA VAL A 186 -30.96 -4.96 -7.41
C VAL A 186 -29.87 -4.89 -6.35
N ALA A 187 -29.66 -5.98 -5.60
CA ALA A 187 -28.67 -6.00 -4.52
C ALA A 187 -27.22 -5.90 -5.04
N ALA A 188 -26.93 -6.39 -6.24
CA ALA A 188 -25.57 -6.39 -6.79
C ALA A 188 -25.06 -4.98 -7.14
N PRO A 189 -25.78 -4.12 -7.88
CA PRO A 189 -25.41 -2.72 -8.09
C PRO A 189 -25.20 -1.95 -6.79
N TYR A 190 -26.04 -2.16 -5.77
CA TYR A 190 -25.83 -1.53 -4.46
C TYR A 190 -24.53 -1.99 -3.79
N GLY A 191 -24.24 -3.29 -3.78
CA GLY A 191 -22.96 -3.80 -3.27
C GLY A 191 -21.75 -3.25 -4.02
N ASN A 192 -21.85 -3.16 -5.35
CA ASN A 192 -20.77 -2.62 -6.19
C ASN A 192 -20.56 -1.11 -5.99
N LEU A 193 -21.63 -0.33 -5.83
CA LEU A 193 -21.56 1.07 -5.42
C LEU A 193 -20.90 1.20 -4.05
N GLY A 194 -21.29 0.35 -3.09
CA GLY A 194 -20.67 0.29 -1.77
C GLY A 194 -19.14 0.12 -1.85
N ASN A 195 -18.67 -0.87 -2.60
CA ASN A 195 -17.25 -1.13 -2.81
C ASN A 195 -16.52 0.07 -3.48
N ALA A 196 -17.14 0.68 -4.49
CA ALA A 196 -16.57 1.83 -5.19
C ALA A 196 -16.46 3.07 -4.29
N TYR A 197 -17.50 3.39 -3.52
CA TYR A 197 -17.47 4.50 -2.56
C TYR A 197 -16.49 4.23 -1.42
N CYS A 198 -16.35 2.99 -0.96
CA CYS A 198 -15.35 2.62 0.05
C CYS A 198 -13.94 2.87 -0.47
N SER A 199 -13.67 2.52 -1.73
CA SER A 199 -12.36 2.72 -2.37
C SER A 199 -12.01 4.20 -2.55
N LYS A 200 -13.01 5.09 -2.58
CA LYS A 200 -12.85 6.56 -2.58
C LYS A 200 -12.72 7.18 -1.19
N GLY A 201 -12.78 6.38 -0.13
CA GLY A 201 -12.81 6.86 1.26
C GLY A 201 -14.16 7.47 1.69
N GLU A 202 -15.22 7.34 0.88
CA GLU A 202 -16.56 7.82 1.21
C GLU A 202 -17.32 6.75 2.02
N HIS A 203 -16.80 6.43 3.21
CA HIS A 203 -17.24 5.29 4.02
C HIS A 203 -18.73 5.33 4.39
N ASP A 204 -19.30 6.48 4.72
CA ASP A 204 -20.72 6.58 5.10
C ASP A 204 -21.66 6.27 3.92
N LYS A 205 -21.30 6.69 2.71
CA LYS A 205 -22.05 6.30 1.50
C LYS A 205 -21.90 4.81 1.23
N ALA A 206 -20.70 4.27 1.40
CA ALA A 206 -20.46 2.85 1.23
C ALA A 206 -21.32 2.00 2.18
N ILE A 207 -21.38 2.36 3.46
CA ILE A 207 -22.25 1.73 4.47
C ILE A 207 -23.70 1.79 4.00
N ALA A 208 -24.22 2.97 3.65
CA ALA A 208 -25.61 3.13 3.24
C ALA A 208 -25.98 2.24 2.02
N TYR A 209 -25.07 2.07 1.07
CA TYR A 209 -25.28 1.19 -0.08
C TYR A 209 -25.21 -0.30 0.29
N HIS A 210 -24.26 -0.70 1.13
CA HIS A 210 -24.19 -2.08 1.60
C HIS A 210 -25.37 -2.47 2.50
N GLU A 211 -25.89 -1.55 3.32
CA GLU A 211 -27.11 -1.78 4.11
C GLU A 211 -28.34 -2.02 3.22
N LYS A 212 -28.48 -1.25 2.12
CA LYS A 212 -29.53 -1.51 1.11
C LYS A 212 -29.37 -2.88 0.45
N ALA A 213 -28.14 -3.23 0.06
CA ALA A 213 -27.84 -4.54 -0.50
C ALA A 213 -28.14 -5.68 0.49
N LEU A 214 -27.82 -5.47 1.76
CA LEU A 214 -28.04 -6.43 2.84
C LEU A 214 -29.53 -6.65 3.07
N ALA A 215 -30.32 -5.59 3.18
CA ALA A 215 -31.77 -5.67 3.37
C ALA A 215 -32.43 -6.51 2.26
N ILE A 216 -32.05 -6.26 0.99
CA ILE A 216 -32.58 -7.03 -0.15
C ILE A 216 -32.15 -8.50 -0.07
N ARG A 217 -30.88 -8.80 0.25
CA ARG A 217 -30.39 -10.19 0.31
C ARG A 217 -30.98 -10.98 1.47
N VAL A 218 -31.12 -10.36 2.64
CA VAL A 218 -31.80 -10.97 3.79
C VAL A 218 -33.24 -11.31 3.43
N GLU A 219 -33.96 -10.38 2.80
CA GLU A 219 -35.36 -10.62 2.42
C GLU A 219 -35.52 -11.67 1.32
N THR A 220 -34.65 -11.66 0.30
CA THR A 220 -34.80 -12.50 -0.90
C THR A 220 -34.15 -13.87 -0.79
N LEU A 221 -33.04 -13.98 -0.06
CA LEU A 221 -32.23 -15.21 0.06
C LEU A 221 -32.19 -15.76 1.49
N GLY A 222 -32.53 -14.96 2.49
CA GLY A 222 -32.45 -15.30 3.90
C GLY A 222 -31.15 -14.85 4.58
N GLU A 223 -31.20 -14.75 5.92
CA GLU A 223 -30.06 -14.31 6.74
C GLU A 223 -28.85 -15.24 6.65
N LYS A 224 -29.08 -16.54 6.47
CA LYS A 224 -28.04 -17.58 6.45
C LYS A 224 -27.50 -17.89 5.06
N HIS A 225 -27.87 -17.12 4.03
CA HIS A 225 -27.39 -17.37 2.68
C HIS A 225 -25.94 -16.89 2.52
N PRO A 226 -25.05 -17.62 1.81
CA PRO A 226 -23.66 -17.20 1.61
C PRO A 226 -23.51 -15.80 0.98
N SER A 227 -24.38 -15.46 0.04
CA SER A 227 -24.41 -14.10 -0.54
C SER A 227 -24.77 -12.99 0.46
N THR A 228 -25.48 -13.32 1.54
CA THR A 228 -25.73 -12.40 2.67
C THR A 228 -24.45 -12.26 3.50
N ALA A 229 -23.72 -13.35 3.73
CA ALA A 229 -22.41 -13.33 4.38
C ALA A 229 -21.42 -12.42 3.65
N ASP A 230 -21.39 -12.44 2.31
CA ASP A 230 -20.54 -11.52 1.52
C ASP A 230 -20.86 -10.04 1.80
N THR A 231 -22.12 -9.72 2.09
CA THR A 231 -22.50 -8.33 2.37
C THR A 231 -22.15 -7.92 3.80
N TYR A 232 -22.25 -8.85 4.76
CA TYR A 232 -21.71 -8.63 6.11
C TYR A 232 -20.19 -8.46 6.08
N ASP A 233 -19.47 -9.29 5.33
CA ASP A 233 -18.02 -9.19 5.16
C ASP A 233 -17.63 -7.82 4.57
N ASN A 234 -18.32 -7.38 3.50
CA ASN A 234 -18.08 -6.04 2.93
C ASN A 234 -18.38 -4.91 3.92
N LEU A 235 -19.48 -4.97 4.69
CA LEU A 235 -19.74 -4.00 5.76
C LEU A 235 -18.61 -4.00 6.80
N GLY A 236 -18.13 -5.18 7.18
CA GLY A 236 -16.97 -5.34 8.05
C GLY A 236 -15.74 -4.61 7.50
N THR A 237 -15.46 -4.75 6.20
CA THR A 237 -14.37 -4.04 5.52
C THR A 237 -14.54 -2.53 5.57
N VAL A 238 -15.74 -2.01 5.29
CA VAL A 238 -15.98 -0.56 5.35
C VAL A 238 -15.80 0.00 6.77
N TYR A 239 -16.32 -0.69 7.78
CA TYR A 239 -16.14 -0.29 9.18
C TYR A 239 -14.66 -0.37 9.61
N ALA A 240 -13.93 -1.38 9.16
CA ALA A 240 -12.49 -1.49 9.42
C ALA A 240 -11.72 -0.33 8.77
N SER A 241 -12.04 0.03 7.52
CA SER A 241 -11.44 1.20 6.86
C SER A 241 -11.77 2.52 7.54
N LYS A 242 -12.94 2.62 8.18
CA LYS A 242 -13.34 3.79 8.99
C LYS A 242 -12.67 3.83 10.37
N GLY A 243 -11.97 2.77 10.77
CA GLY A 243 -11.35 2.64 12.10
C GLY A 243 -12.31 2.16 13.19
N GLU A 244 -13.55 1.78 12.85
CA GLU A 244 -14.55 1.27 13.79
C GLU A 244 -14.40 -0.26 13.94
N TYR A 245 -13.29 -0.71 14.50
CA TYR A 245 -12.89 -2.13 14.50
C TYR A 245 -13.86 -3.06 15.22
N ASP A 246 -14.52 -2.61 16.31
CA ASP A 246 -15.50 -3.45 17.02
C ASP A 246 -16.72 -3.78 16.16
N LYS A 247 -17.21 -2.80 15.38
CA LYS A 247 -18.29 -3.04 14.43
C LYS A 247 -17.82 -3.94 13.29
N ALA A 248 -16.61 -3.72 12.79
CA ALA A 248 -16.02 -4.56 11.76
C ALA A 248 -15.98 -6.04 12.19
N ILE A 249 -15.46 -6.30 13.39
CA ILE A 249 -15.39 -7.64 13.99
C ILE A 249 -16.78 -8.26 14.09
N ALA A 250 -17.78 -7.54 14.62
CA ALA A 250 -19.13 -8.06 14.75
C ALA A 250 -19.77 -8.44 13.39
N PHE A 251 -19.47 -7.69 12.33
CA PHE A 251 -19.92 -8.02 10.98
C PHE A 251 -19.18 -9.22 10.38
N TYR A 252 -17.86 -9.28 10.55
CA TYR A 252 -17.08 -10.43 10.09
C TYR A 252 -17.44 -11.72 10.85
N GLU A 253 -17.71 -11.67 12.15
CA GLU A 253 -18.18 -12.82 12.94
C GLU A 253 -19.53 -13.36 12.41
N LYS A 254 -20.45 -12.47 12.03
CA LYS A 254 -21.70 -12.87 11.36
C LYS A 254 -21.43 -13.55 10.03
N ALA A 255 -20.57 -12.97 9.18
CA ALA A 255 -20.20 -13.57 7.91
C ALA A 255 -19.53 -14.94 8.10
N LEU A 256 -18.66 -15.06 9.10
CA LEU A 256 -17.95 -16.28 9.44
C LEU A 256 -18.93 -17.38 9.85
N ALA A 257 -19.86 -17.10 10.77
CA ALA A 257 -20.85 -18.07 11.23
C ALA A 257 -21.67 -18.66 10.07
N ILE A 258 -22.07 -17.80 9.12
CA ILE A 258 -22.82 -18.21 7.93
C ILE A 258 -21.95 -19.07 7.00
N ARG A 259 -20.70 -18.67 6.73
CA ARG A 259 -19.79 -19.43 5.84
C ARG A 259 -19.38 -20.78 6.44
N VAL A 260 -19.17 -20.85 7.76
CA VAL A 260 -18.93 -22.11 8.47
C VAL A 260 -20.15 -23.03 8.37
N GLU A 261 -21.37 -22.51 8.58
CA GLU A 261 -22.60 -23.31 8.44
C GLU A 261 -22.80 -23.80 6.99
N ALA A 262 -22.51 -22.96 6.00
CA ALA A 262 -22.74 -23.28 4.59
C ALA A 262 -21.67 -24.21 3.97
N TRP A 263 -20.40 -24.02 4.31
CA TRP A 263 -19.26 -24.64 3.61
C TRP A 263 -18.23 -25.30 4.54
N GLY A 264 -18.35 -25.10 5.85
CA GLY A 264 -17.40 -25.60 6.85
C GLY A 264 -16.17 -24.71 7.07
N GLU A 265 -15.39 -25.05 8.09
CA GLU A 265 -14.21 -24.28 8.53
C GLU A 265 -13.06 -24.32 7.50
N LYS A 266 -12.98 -25.39 6.71
CA LYS A 266 -11.89 -25.63 5.75
C LYS A 266 -12.13 -25.05 4.35
N HIS A 267 -13.19 -24.27 4.16
CA HIS A 267 -13.47 -23.68 2.85
C HIS A 267 -12.64 -22.40 2.64
N PRO A 268 -12.08 -22.15 1.44
CA PRO A 268 -11.28 -20.94 1.16
C PRO A 268 -12.01 -19.64 1.51
N SER A 269 -13.32 -19.52 1.22
CA SER A 269 -14.08 -18.32 1.60
C SER A 269 -14.25 -18.15 3.11
N THR A 270 -14.21 -19.23 3.89
CA THR A 270 -14.16 -19.14 5.35
C THR A 270 -12.80 -18.62 5.81
N ALA A 271 -11.72 -19.07 5.16
CA ALA A 271 -10.36 -18.56 5.40
C ALA A 271 -10.18 -17.08 5.03
N ASP A 272 -10.86 -16.59 3.99
CA ASP A 272 -10.91 -15.16 3.67
C ASP A 272 -11.49 -14.36 4.84
N THR A 273 -12.58 -14.83 5.47
CA THR A 273 -13.16 -14.16 6.64
C THR A 273 -12.26 -14.24 7.88
N TYR A 274 -11.57 -15.37 8.09
CA TYR A 274 -10.55 -15.46 9.14
C TYR A 274 -9.45 -14.41 8.94
N ASN A 275 -8.94 -14.23 7.72
CA ASN A 275 -7.97 -13.18 7.40
C ASN A 275 -8.51 -11.77 7.71
N ASN A 276 -9.75 -11.48 7.34
CA ASN A 276 -10.38 -10.19 7.59
C ASN A 276 -10.56 -9.90 9.10
N LEU A 277 -11.03 -10.90 9.87
CA LEU A 277 -11.11 -10.82 11.33
C LEU A 277 -9.75 -10.56 11.95
N SER A 278 -8.73 -11.28 11.48
CA SER A 278 -7.37 -11.16 11.99
C SER A 278 -6.82 -9.75 11.78
N ALA A 279 -7.04 -9.17 10.61
CA ALA A 279 -6.66 -7.79 10.32
C ALA A 279 -7.37 -6.79 11.25
N ALA A 280 -8.67 -6.99 11.51
CA ALA A 280 -9.43 -6.14 12.42
C ALA A 280 -8.94 -6.24 13.87
N TYR A 281 -8.68 -7.45 14.39
CA TYR A 281 -8.11 -7.65 15.72
C TYR A 281 -6.71 -7.05 15.84
N ARG A 282 -5.85 -7.23 14.82
CA ARG A 282 -4.51 -6.63 14.81
C ARG A 282 -4.59 -5.10 14.90
N ASN A 283 -5.46 -4.48 14.11
CA ASN A 283 -5.61 -3.02 14.11
C ASN A 283 -6.25 -2.50 15.41
N LYS A 284 -6.99 -3.35 16.13
CA LYS A 284 -7.48 -3.07 17.49
C LYS A 284 -6.39 -3.27 18.59
N GLY A 285 -5.25 -3.86 18.25
CA GLY A 285 -4.18 -4.20 19.19
C GLY A 285 -4.37 -5.54 19.91
N GLU A 286 -5.38 -6.33 19.55
CA GLU A 286 -5.60 -7.68 20.10
C GLU A 286 -4.79 -8.72 19.32
N TYR A 287 -3.45 -8.64 19.43
CA TYR A 287 -2.52 -9.42 18.60
C TYR A 287 -2.67 -10.94 18.72
N ASP A 288 -2.93 -11.47 19.91
CA ASP A 288 -3.06 -12.92 20.12
C ASP A 288 -4.29 -13.50 19.39
N LYS A 289 -5.42 -12.79 19.40
CA LYS A 289 -6.60 -13.21 18.61
C LYS A 289 -6.35 -13.10 17.12
N ALA A 290 -5.65 -12.05 16.69
CA ALA A 290 -5.26 -11.90 15.29
C ALA A 290 -4.38 -13.07 14.82
N ILE A 291 -3.41 -13.49 15.63
CA ILE A 291 -2.55 -14.65 15.35
C ILE A 291 -3.39 -15.92 15.22
N GLU A 292 -4.31 -16.20 16.17
CA GLU A 292 -5.16 -17.40 16.14
C GLU A 292 -5.94 -17.51 14.83
N PHE A 293 -6.59 -16.43 14.39
CA PHE A 293 -7.37 -16.43 13.17
C PHE A 293 -6.48 -16.47 11.90
N TYR A 294 -5.31 -15.83 11.90
CA TYR A 294 -4.38 -15.92 10.78
C TYR A 294 -3.82 -17.35 10.63
N GLU A 295 -3.51 -18.03 11.74
CA GLU A 295 -3.07 -19.43 11.73
C GLU A 295 -4.16 -20.36 11.18
N LYS A 296 -5.43 -20.13 11.56
CA LYS A 296 -6.58 -20.85 10.97
C LYS A 296 -6.69 -20.60 9.47
N ALA A 297 -6.63 -19.35 9.02
CA ALA A 297 -6.67 -19.02 7.60
C ALA A 297 -5.52 -19.66 6.83
N LEU A 298 -4.31 -19.59 7.39
CA LEU A 298 -3.10 -20.15 6.80
C LEU A 298 -3.20 -21.67 6.64
N ALA A 299 -3.65 -22.37 7.68
CA ALA A 299 -3.84 -23.83 7.62
C ALA A 299 -4.80 -24.23 6.50
N VAL A 300 -5.91 -23.49 6.35
CA VAL A 300 -6.89 -23.75 5.28
C VAL A 300 -6.30 -23.45 3.91
N PHE A 301 -5.61 -22.33 3.70
CA PHE A 301 -5.02 -22.01 2.39
C PHE A 301 -3.89 -22.95 2.01
N VAL A 302 -3.06 -23.38 2.97
CA VAL A 302 -2.03 -24.40 2.72
C VAL A 302 -2.68 -25.74 2.33
N GLU A 303 -3.72 -26.18 3.04
CA GLU A 303 -4.42 -27.43 2.74
C GLU A 303 -5.13 -27.40 1.38
N THR A 304 -5.77 -26.28 1.03
CA THR A 304 -6.66 -26.20 -0.15
C THR A 304 -5.98 -25.66 -1.42
N LEU A 305 -5.05 -24.72 -1.30
CA LEU A 305 -4.40 -24.04 -2.42
C LEU A 305 -2.90 -24.33 -2.51
N GLY A 306 -2.29 -24.83 -1.43
CA GLY A 306 -0.87 -25.15 -1.32
C GLY A 306 0.00 -24.00 -0.80
N GLU A 307 1.22 -24.34 -0.39
CA GLU A 307 2.17 -23.38 0.21
C GLU A 307 2.61 -22.27 -0.74
N LYS A 308 2.65 -22.57 -2.04
CA LYS A 308 3.11 -21.64 -3.09
C LYS A 308 2.01 -20.76 -3.66
N HIS A 309 0.79 -20.81 -3.10
CA HIS A 309 -0.31 -19.98 -3.57
C HIS A 309 -0.20 -18.53 -3.04
N LEU A 310 -0.65 -17.57 -3.85
CA LEU A 310 -0.60 -16.13 -3.50
C LEU A 310 -1.41 -15.78 -2.25
N SER A 311 -2.58 -16.40 -2.05
CA SER A 311 -3.36 -16.24 -0.81
C SER A 311 -2.60 -16.73 0.42
N THR A 312 -1.82 -17.80 0.28
CA THR A 312 -0.95 -18.32 1.35
C THR A 312 0.17 -17.34 1.66
N ALA A 313 0.85 -16.81 0.62
CA ALA A 313 1.88 -15.78 0.78
C ALA A 313 1.35 -14.50 1.45
N THR A 314 0.14 -14.08 1.09
CA THR A 314 -0.53 -12.93 1.72
C THR A 314 -0.75 -13.17 3.20
N THR A 315 -1.21 -14.38 3.54
CA THR A 315 -1.48 -14.76 4.93
C THR A 315 -0.19 -14.84 5.74
N TYR A 316 0.90 -15.40 5.18
CA TYR A 316 2.23 -15.35 5.80
C TYR A 316 2.68 -13.91 6.08
N ASN A 317 2.59 -13.02 5.09
CA ASN A 317 2.98 -11.62 5.25
C ASN A 317 2.14 -10.92 6.33
N ASN A 318 0.82 -11.15 6.36
CA ASN A 318 -0.07 -10.50 7.33
C ASN A 318 0.10 -11.04 8.76
N LEU A 319 0.36 -12.34 8.91
CA LEU A 319 0.74 -12.93 10.19
C LEU A 319 2.10 -12.38 10.64
N GLY A 320 3.06 -12.23 9.72
CA GLY A 320 4.34 -11.58 9.97
C GLY A 320 4.17 -10.16 10.52
N ASN A 321 3.33 -9.33 9.89
CA ASN A 321 3.00 -7.99 10.38
C ASN A 321 2.41 -8.01 11.80
N THR A 322 1.67 -9.06 12.14
CA THR A 322 1.07 -9.21 13.48
C THR A 322 2.11 -9.54 14.53
N TYR A 323 3.03 -10.47 14.24
CA TYR A 323 4.16 -10.75 15.13
C TYR A 323 5.10 -9.56 15.28
N ASP A 324 5.37 -8.82 14.20
CA ASP A 324 6.18 -7.61 14.23
C ASP A 324 5.55 -6.54 15.15
N SER A 325 4.24 -6.31 15.02
CA SER A 325 3.49 -5.39 15.89
C SER A 325 3.47 -5.84 17.36
N LYS A 326 3.56 -7.15 17.60
CA LYS A 326 3.65 -7.75 18.94
C LYS A 326 5.08 -7.71 19.52
N GLY A 327 6.09 -7.35 18.73
CA GLY A 327 7.51 -7.37 19.13
C GLY A 327 8.21 -8.73 18.97
N GLU A 328 7.56 -9.72 18.36
CA GLU A 328 8.14 -11.05 18.11
C GLU A 328 8.86 -11.09 16.74
N TYR A 329 9.91 -10.27 16.59
CA TYR A 329 10.55 -9.99 15.30
C TYR A 329 11.10 -11.23 14.56
N ASP A 330 11.66 -12.21 15.28
CA ASP A 330 12.21 -13.42 14.65
C ASP A 330 11.13 -14.26 13.96
N LYS A 331 9.92 -14.33 14.56
CA LYS A 331 8.78 -15.01 13.94
C LYS A 331 8.28 -14.22 12.73
N ALA A 332 8.23 -12.89 12.83
CA ALA A 332 7.86 -12.02 11.73
C ALA A 332 8.79 -12.22 10.52
N ILE A 333 10.12 -12.19 10.75
CA ILE A 333 11.14 -12.41 9.72
C ILE A 333 10.94 -13.76 9.02
N ALA A 334 10.80 -14.86 9.78
CA ALA A 334 10.60 -16.19 9.21
C ALA A 334 9.35 -16.27 8.31
N LEU A 335 8.27 -15.57 8.68
CA LEU A 335 7.04 -15.52 7.88
C LEU A 335 7.19 -14.64 6.65
N TYR A 336 7.86 -13.49 6.76
CA TYR A 336 8.16 -12.65 5.61
C TYR A 336 9.07 -13.35 4.62
N GLU A 337 10.07 -14.12 5.06
CA GLU A 337 10.92 -14.91 4.16
C GLU A 337 10.11 -15.97 3.39
N LYS A 338 9.15 -16.64 4.04
CA LYS A 338 8.22 -17.55 3.35
C LYS A 338 7.37 -16.82 2.32
N ALA A 339 6.78 -15.67 2.69
CA ALA A 339 5.98 -14.87 1.76
C ALA A 339 6.82 -14.39 0.56
N LEU A 340 8.04 -13.92 0.83
CA LEU A 340 8.98 -13.43 -0.17
C LEU A 340 9.34 -14.53 -1.18
N ALA A 341 9.66 -15.73 -0.70
CA ALA A 341 9.98 -16.86 -1.58
C ALA A 341 8.84 -17.16 -2.56
N VAL A 342 7.59 -17.16 -2.07
CA VAL A 342 6.42 -17.37 -2.92
C VAL A 342 6.22 -16.22 -3.90
N TYR A 343 6.30 -14.96 -3.46
CA TYR A 343 6.12 -13.81 -4.36
C TYR A 343 7.19 -13.73 -5.45
N VAL A 344 8.46 -14.01 -5.11
CA VAL A 344 9.54 -14.08 -6.08
C VAL A 344 9.29 -15.20 -7.10
N GLU A 345 8.91 -16.40 -6.64
CA GLU A 345 8.66 -17.55 -7.53
C GLU A 345 7.45 -17.31 -8.46
N THR A 346 6.38 -16.69 -7.96
CA THR A 346 5.08 -16.58 -8.67
C THR A 346 4.89 -15.28 -9.44
N LEU A 347 5.36 -14.15 -8.91
CA LEU A 347 5.16 -12.80 -9.46
C LEU A 347 6.46 -12.18 -9.98
N GLY A 348 7.61 -12.73 -9.60
CA GLY A 348 8.93 -12.24 -9.97
C GLY A 348 9.56 -11.28 -8.96
N GLU A 349 10.87 -11.09 -9.07
CA GLU A 349 11.67 -10.27 -8.15
C GLU A 349 11.26 -8.79 -8.13
N LYS A 350 10.70 -8.29 -9.24
CA LYS A 350 10.37 -6.87 -9.42
C LYS A 350 8.91 -6.54 -9.12
N HIS A 351 8.13 -7.49 -8.61
CA HIS A 351 6.73 -7.24 -8.33
C HIS A 351 6.54 -6.31 -7.11
N PRO A 352 5.52 -5.42 -7.09
CA PRO A 352 5.23 -4.56 -5.93
C PRO A 352 5.07 -5.32 -4.61
N SER A 353 4.45 -6.50 -4.63
CA SER A 353 4.35 -7.37 -3.43
C SER A 353 5.72 -7.81 -2.91
N THR A 354 6.66 -8.12 -3.81
CA THR A 354 8.05 -8.45 -3.45
C THR A 354 8.74 -7.25 -2.79
N ALA A 355 8.58 -6.05 -3.35
CA ALA A 355 9.10 -4.82 -2.75
C ALA A 355 8.49 -4.52 -1.37
N ALA A 356 7.19 -4.78 -1.20
CA ALA A 356 6.52 -4.61 0.09
C ALA A 356 7.07 -5.59 1.15
N THR A 357 7.27 -6.85 0.80
CA THR A 357 7.85 -7.84 1.73
C THR A 357 9.31 -7.54 2.06
N TYR A 358 10.12 -7.07 1.11
CA TYR A 358 11.47 -6.58 1.42
C TYR A 358 11.45 -5.40 2.38
N ASN A 359 10.54 -4.43 2.18
CA ASN A 359 10.39 -3.33 3.13
C ASN A 359 9.99 -3.83 4.52
N ASN A 360 9.10 -4.82 4.63
CA ASN A 360 8.70 -5.39 5.92
C ASN A 360 9.83 -6.15 6.63
N LEU A 361 10.66 -6.87 5.87
CA LEU A 361 11.91 -7.44 6.40
C LEU A 361 12.85 -6.34 6.90
N GLY A 362 12.98 -5.25 6.14
CA GLY A 362 13.75 -4.09 6.56
C GLY A 362 13.27 -3.51 7.89
N ILE A 363 11.95 -3.37 8.07
CA ILE A 363 11.33 -2.91 9.32
C ILE A 363 11.63 -3.88 10.47
N ALA A 364 11.42 -5.17 10.29
CA ALA A 364 11.67 -6.14 11.35
C ALA A 364 13.15 -6.19 11.78
N TYR A 365 14.08 -6.14 10.82
CA TYR A 365 15.51 -6.07 11.14
C TYR A 365 15.91 -4.74 11.79
N PHE A 366 15.28 -3.62 11.41
CA PHE A 366 15.48 -2.33 12.05
C PHE A 366 15.03 -2.37 13.52
N SER A 367 13.83 -2.91 13.80
CA SER A 367 13.30 -3.05 15.15
C SER A 367 14.15 -3.96 16.04
N LYS A 368 14.84 -4.93 15.44
CA LYS A 368 15.80 -5.80 16.11
C LYS A 368 17.18 -5.16 16.35
N GLY A 369 17.42 -3.96 15.83
CA GLY A 369 18.73 -3.30 15.89
C GLY A 369 19.77 -3.84 14.89
N GLU A 370 19.38 -4.72 13.97
CA GLU A 370 20.25 -5.26 12.92
C GLU A 370 20.27 -4.33 11.68
N TYR A 371 20.76 -3.10 11.88
CA TYR A 371 20.62 -2.00 10.91
C TYR A 371 21.24 -2.28 9.52
N ASP A 372 22.35 -3.02 9.43
CA ASP A 372 22.96 -3.34 8.13
C ASP A 372 22.09 -4.26 7.28
N LYS A 373 21.40 -5.22 7.92
CA LYS A 373 20.42 -6.05 7.21
C LYS A 373 19.21 -5.24 6.80
N ALA A 374 18.73 -4.36 7.68
CA ALA A 374 17.62 -3.46 7.37
C ALA A 374 17.91 -2.61 6.12
N ILE A 375 19.10 -1.98 6.06
CA ILE A 375 19.57 -1.22 4.88
C ILE A 375 19.55 -2.09 3.63
N ALA A 376 20.15 -3.29 3.67
CA ALA A 376 20.21 -4.17 2.51
C ALA A 376 18.81 -4.55 1.97
N TYR A 377 17.83 -4.75 2.85
CA TYR A 377 16.45 -5.02 2.44
C TYR A 377 15.71 -3.77 1.94
N TYR A 378 15.90 -2.62 2.57
CA TYR A 378 15.34 -1.36 2.09
C TYR A 378 15.90 -0.95 0.72
N GLU A 379 17.20 -1.17 0.46
CA GLU A 379 17.80 -0.91 -0.85
C GLU A 379 17.20 -1.80 -1.96
N LYS A 380 16.93 -3.08 -1.66
CA LYS A 380 16.20 -3.96 -2.59
C LYS A 380 14.79 -3.46 -2.86
N ALA A 381 14.05 -3.06 -1.82
CA ALA A 381 12.71 -2.50 -1.97
C ALA A 381 12.73 -1.19 -2.77
N LEU A 382 13.71 -0.32 -2.52
CA LEU A 382 13.90 0.95 -3.20
C LEU A 382 14.17 0.75 -4.69
N ALA A 383 15.09 -0.15 -5.05
CA ALA A 383 15.41 -0.45 -6.44
C ALA A 383 14.17 -0.87 -7.24
N ILE A 384 13.33 -1.74 -6.66
CA ILE A 384 12.09 -2.17 -7.30
C ILE A 384 11.10 -1.02 -7.40
N ARG A 385 10.91 -0.21 -6.34
CA ARG A 385 9.96 0.92 -6.36
C ARG A 385 10.37 2.02 -7.34
N VAL A 386 11.66 2.34 -7.42
CA VAL A 386 12.18 3.28 -8.44
C VAL A 386 11.92 2.76 -9.84
N GLU A 387 12.19 1.47 -10.10
CA GLU A 387 11.96 0.88 -11.43
C GLU A 387 10.47 0.82 -11.80
N THR A 388 9.58 0.52 -10.85
CA THR A 388 8.16 0.23 -11.12
C THR A 388 7.23 1.44 -10.96
N LEU A 389 7.53 2.34 -10.03
CA LEU A 389 6.69 3.49 -9.69
C LEU A 389 7.34 4.83 -10.06
N GLY A 390 8.65 4.83 -10.31
CA GLY A 390 9.44 6.03 -10.55
C GLY A 390 10.07 6.62 -9.28
N GLU A 391 11.03 7.54 -9.49
CA GLU A 391 11.76 8.19 -8.42
C GLU A 391 10.90 9.13 -7.56
N THR A 392 9.87 9.74 -8.16
CA THR A 392 9.01 10.74 -7.51
C THR A 392 7.76 10.15 -6.87
N HIS A 393 7.63 8.83 -6.77
CA HIS A 393 6.45 8.22 -6.18
C HIS A 393 6.47 8.28 -4.64
N PRO A 394 5.34 8.54 -3.94
CA PRO A 394 5.29 8.58 -2.47
C PRO A 394 5.80 7.30 -1.79
N SER A 395 5.57 6.12 -2.37
CA SER A 395 6.14 4.86 -1.85
C SER A 395 7.66 4.76 -2.00
N THR A 396 8.25 5.43 -3.00
CA THR A 396 9.70 5.55 -3.12
C THR A 396 10.23 6.44 -1.99
N ALA A 397 9.58 7.57 -1.74
CA ALA A 397 9.89 8.48 -0.64
C ALA A 397 9.81 7.80 0.74
N SER A 398 8.83 6.93 0.98
CA SER A 398 8.75 6.20 2.25
C SER A 398 9.94 5.27 2.49
N THR A 399 10.47 4.66 1.42
CA THR A 399 11.68 3.83 1.51
C THR A 399 12.92 4.67 1.81
N TYR A 400 13.02 5.85 1.19
CA TYR A 400 14.08 6.80 1.51
C TYR A 400 14.02 7.25 2.97
N ASN A 401 12.82 7.53 3.50
CA ASN A 401 12.66 7.88 4.90
C ASN A 401 13.07 6.72 5.83
N ASN A 402 12.75 5.48 5.48
CA ASN A 402 13.18 4.30 6.26
C ASN A 402 14.69 4.09 6.25
N LEU A 403 15.35 4.32 5.10
CA LEU A 403 16.81 4.34 5.01
C LEU A 403 17.39 5.48 5.87
N GLY A 404 16.80 6.67 5.82
CA GLY A 404 17.16 7.80 6.66
C GLY A 404 17.12 7.46 8.15
N ASN A 405 16.00 6.90 8.61
CA ASN A 405 15.82 6.43 10.00
C ASN A 405 16.89 5.42 10.40
N THR A 406 17.22 4.50 9.49
CA THR A 406 18.20 3.44 9.75
C THR A 406 19.62 4.01 9.85
N TYR A 407 20.01 4.92 8.96
CA TYR A 407 21.31 5.59 9.03
C TYR A 407 21.43 6.52 10.24
N ASP A 408 20.34 7.20 10.65
CA ASP A 408 20.33 8.03 11.86
C ASP A 408 20.57 7.18 13.11
N ARG A 409 19.89 6.04 13.24
CA ARG A 409 20.11 5.09 14.34
C ARG A 409 21.51 4.47 14.35
N LYS A 410 22.19 4.37 13.20
CA LYS A 410 23.60 3.99 13.11
C LYS A 410 24.58 5.10 13.48
N GLY A 411 24.13 6.33 13.68
CA GLY A 411 24.98 7.50 13.89
C GLY A 411 25.59 8.07 12.60
N GLU A 412 25.16 7.60 11.43
CA GLU A 412 25.63 8.08 10.11
C GLU A 412 24.76 9.27 9.63
N TYR A 413 24.74 10.36 10.40
CA TYR A 413 23.76 11.46 10.25
C TYR A 413 23.78 12.14 8.87
N ASP A 414 24.95 12.29 8.23
CA ASP A 414 25.03 12.89 6.89
C ASP A 414 24.32 12.06 5.83
N LYS A 415 24.40 10.73 5.91
CA LYS A 415 23.64 9.85 5.02
C LYS A 415 22.15 9.91 5.34
N ALA A 416 21.80 9.94 6.62
CA ALA A 416 20.41 10.06 7.05
C ALA A 416 19.75 11.32 6.47
N ILE A 417 20.40 12.48 6.64
CA ILE A 417 19.96 13.77 6.10
C ILE A 417 19.78 13.69 4.58
N ALA A 418 20.77 13.15 3.84
CA ALA A 418 20.66 13.03 2.39
C ALA A 418 19.44 12.18 1.94
N PHE A 419 19.13 11.12 2.67
CA PHE A 419 17.94 10.30 2.40
C PHE A 419 16.64 10.99 2.77
N TYR A 420 16.58 11.67 3.92
CA TYR A 420 15.40 12.44 4.30
C TYR A 420 15.15 13.62 3.35
N GLU A 421 16.18 14.30 2.86
CA GLU A 421 16.04 15.39 1.88
C GLU A 421 15.43 14.88 0.55
N LYS A 422 15.84 13.68 0.09
CA LYS A 422 15.21 13.03 -1.06
C LYS A 422 13.73 12.71 -0.80
N ALA A 423 13.42 12.12 0.35
CA ALA A 423 12.03 11.82 0.71
C ALA A 423 11.18 13.09 0.80
N LEU A 424 11.72 14.14 1.41
CA LEU A 424 11.06 15.43 1.60
C LEU A 424 10.74 16.09 0.26
N ALA A 425 11.70 16.14 -0.67
CA ALA A 425 11.48 16.73 -1.99
C ALA A 425 10.29 16.07 -2.70
N ILE A 426 10.23 14.74 -2.65
CA ILE A 426 9.15 13.96 -3.25
C ILE A 426 7.81 14.24 -2.55
N TYR A 427 7.76 14.20 -1.22
CA TYR A 427 6.51 14.42 -0.48
C TYR A 427 5.97 15.85 -0.65
N VAL A 428 6.85 16.86 -0.68
CA VAL A 428 6.45 18.24 -0.95
C VAL A 428 5.86 18.35 -2.35
N GLU A 429 6.50 17.75 -3.37
CA GLU A 429 6.01 17.79 -4.75
C GLU A 429 4.67 17.05 -4.93
N THR A 430 4.51 15.89 -4.30
CA THR A 430 3.38 14.98 -4.56
C THR A 430 2.19 15.14 -3.61
N LEU A 431 2.44 15.47 -2.34
CA LEU A 431 1.44 15.54 -1.28
C LEU A 431 1.31 16.96 -0.69
N GLY A 432 2.27 17.84 -0.99
CA GLY A 432 2.32 19.20 -0.46
C GLY A 432 3.05 19.33 0.87
N GLU A 433 3.40 20.57 1.23
CA GLU A 433 4.19 20.90 2.42
C GLU A 433 3.52 20.51 3.74
N LYS A 434 2.19 20.44 3.74
CA LYS A 434 1.37 20.27 4.94
C LYS A 434 0.97 18.82 5.20
N HIS A 435 1.25 17.92 4.27
CA HIS A 435 0.85 16.53 4.42
C HIS A 435 1.55 15.89 5.64
N PRO A 436 0.88 15.02 6.42
CA PRO A 436 1.48 14.38 7.60
C PRO A 436 2.82 13.69 7.33
N SER A 437 2.98 13.03 6.18
CA SER A 437 4.26 12.44 5.77
C SER A 437 5.37 13.47 5.54
N THR A 438 5.03 14.64 4.99
CA THR A 438 5.98 15.76 4.82
C THR A 438 6.39 16.32 6.17
N ALA A 439 5.41 16.55 7.06
CA ALA A 439 5.63 17.02 8.43
C ALA A 439 6.52 16.05 9.24
N MET A 440 6.29 14.75 9.11
CA MET A 440 7.13 13.72 9.72
C MET A 440 8.56 13.77 9.19
N THR A 441 8.73 13.96 7.88
CA THR A 441 10.08 14.05 7.28
C THR A 441 10.82 15.30 7.76
N TYR A 442 10.12 16.43 7.94
CA TYR A 442 10.70 17.61 8.60
C TYR A 442 11.14 17.31 10.04
N ASN A 443 10.33 16.60 10.82
CA ASN A 443 10.68 16.20 12.19
C ASN A 443 11.93 15.29 12.21
N ASN A 444 12.02 14.33 11.28
CA ASN A 444 13.16 13.45 11.13
C ASN A 444 14.44 14.20 10.75
N LEU A 445 14.36 15.17 9.83
CA LEU A 445 15.47 16.07 9.52
C LEU A 445 15.89 16.89 10.74
N GLY A 446 14.92 17.43 11.49
CA GLY A 446 15.18 18.15 12.74
C GLY A 446 15.95 17.30 13.75
N SER A 447 15.55 16.03 13.89
CA SER A 447 16.24 15.06 14.76
C SER A 447 17.67 14.79 14.31
N ALA A 448 17.87 14.48 13.03
CA ALA A 448 19.20 14.21 12.48
C ALA A 448 20.15 15.41 12.60
N TYR A 449 19.67 16.63 12.33
CA TYR A 449 20.46 17.85 12.52
C TYR A 449 20.78 18.11 14.01
N ASN A 450 19.85 17.82 14.93
CA ASN A 450 20.12 17.91 16.37
C ASN A 450 21.18 16.88 16.79
N ASN A 451 21.10 15.65 16.31
CA ASN A 451 22.08 14.60 16.62
C ASN A 451 23.48 14.94 16.08
N LYS A 452 23.54 15.70 14.98
CA LYS A 452 24.78 16.26 14.42
C LYS A 452 25.28 17.52 15.14
N GLY A 453 24.49 18.10 16.05
CA GLY A 453 24.83 19.33 16.76
C GLY A 453 24.54 20.63 15.98
N GLU A 454 23.88 20.55 14.82
CA GLU A 454 23.50 21.71 14.01
C GLU A 454 22.12 22.26 14.47
N TYR A 455 22.07 22.81 15.69
CA TYR A 455 20.82 23.16 16.37
C TYR A 455 19.94 24.18 15.63
N ASP A 456 20.52 25.15 14.93
CA ASP A 456 19.74 26.16 14.20
C ASP A 456 18.97 25.55 13.02
N LYS A 457 19.58 24.61 12.30
CA LYS A 457 18.89 23.86 11.24
C LYS A 457 17.83 22.94 11.83
N ALA A 458 18.13 22.31 12.96
CA ALA A 458 17.18 21.45 13.65
C ALA A 458 15.91 22.20 14.06
N ILE A 459 16.05 23.38 14.68
CA ILE A 459 14.93 24.27 15.04
C ILE A 459 14.12 24.63 13.79
N ALA A 460 14.78 25.08 12.71
CA ALA A 460 14.09 25.48 11.48
C ALA A 460 13.25 24.34 10.86
N PHE A 461 13.73 23.09 10.92
CA PHE A 461 12.97 21.94 10.46
C PHE A 461 11.84 21.54 11.43
N TYR A 462 12.07 21.56 12.73
CA TYR A 462 11.01 21.32 13.70
C TYR A 462 9.90 22.37 13.65
N GLU A 463 10.22 23.64 13.39
CA GLU A 463 9.21 24.70 13.21
C GLU A 463 8.34 24.46 11.98
N LYS A 464 8.91 23.95 10.88
CA LYS A 464 8.13 23.53 9.70
C LYS A 464 7.21 22.35 10.00
N ALA A 465 7.71 21.34 10.72
CA ALA A 465 6.90 20.21 11.17
C ALA A 465 5.75 20.68 12.07
N LEU A 466 6.05 21.54 13.03
CA LEU A 466 5.10 22.12 13.97
C LEU A 466 3.99 22.88 13.23
N ALA A 467 4.35 23.75 12.27
CA ALA A 467 3.36 24.50 11.49
C ALA A 467 2.40 23.57 10.75
N ALA A 468 2.92 22.50 10.13
CA ALA A 468 2.10 21.51 9.45
C ALA A 468 1.19 20.73 10.42
N PHE A 469 1.71 20.29 11.57
CA PHE A 469 0.92 19.55 12.57
C PHE A 469 -0.15 20.40 13.25
N VAL A 470 0.14 21.67 13.57
CA VAL A 470 -0.86 22.59 14.15
C VAL A 470 -2.02 22.77 13.19
N GLU A 471 -1.76 22.95 11.90
CA GLU A 471 -2.82 23.16 10.91
C GLU A 471 -3.64 21.89 10.65
N THR A 472 -2.99 20.73 10.58
CA THR A 472 -3.65 19.47 10.19
C THR A 472 -4.28 18.71 11.35
N LEU A 473 -3.63 18.70 12.52
CA LEU A 473 -4.01 17.89 13.68
C LEU A 473 -4.46 18.76 14.86
N GLY A 474 -4.17 20.06 14.82
CA GLY A 474 -4.46 21.00 15.90
C GLY A 474 -3.33 21.13 16.92
N GLU A 475 -3.41 22.18 17.72
CA GLU A 475 -2.37 22.55 18.71
C GLU A 475 -2.15 21.50 19.80
N LYS A 476 -3.16 20.69 20.11
CA LYS A 476 -3.16 19.75 21.24
C LYS A 476 -2.75 18.34 20.85
N HIS A 477 -2.62 18.03 19.57
CA HIS A 477 -2.31 16.67 19.12
C HIS A 477 -0.93 16.20 19.65
N PRO A 478 -0.74 14.91 20.00
CA PRO A 478 0.54 14.42 20.52
C PRO A 478 1.74 14.70 19.61
N SER A 479 1.58 14.58 18.29
CA SER A 479 2.64 14.93 17.32
C SER A 479 3.01 16.42 17.36
N THR A 480 2.04 17.30 17.55
CA THR A 480 2.27 18.74 17.72
C THR A 480 3.01 19.02 19.04
N ALA A 481 2.59 18.36 20.12
CA ALA A 481 3.24 18.43 21.42
C ALA A 481 4.70 17.94 21.38
N MET A 482 4.98 16.89 20.60
CA MET A 482 6.34 16.40 20.37
C MET A 482 7.23 17.42 19.66
N SER A 483 6.72 18.10 18.63
CA SER A 483 7.48 19.17 17.98
C SER A 483 7.76 20.32 18.95
N TYR A 484 6.79 20.72 19.78
CA TYR A 484 7.02 21.71 20.84
C TYR A 484 8.09 21.25 21.84
N PHE A 485 8.04 19.99 22.28
CA PHE A 485 9.01 19.42 23.20
C PHE A 485 10.43 19.47 22.63
N ASN A 486 10.60 19.03 21.38
CA ASN A 486 11.91 19.01 20.70
C ASN A 486 12.49 20.43 20.51
N ILE A 487 11.65 21.39 20.11
CA ILE A 487 12.07 22.80 19.98
C ILE A 487 12.45 23.38 21.35
N GLY A 488 11.67 23.08 22.40
CA GLY A 488 11.95 23.53 23.76
C GLY A 488 13.30 23.04 24.29
N LEU A 489 13.64 21.77 24.06
CA LEU A 489 14.94 21.21 24.41
C LEU A 489 16.10 21.92 23.68
N LEU A 490 15.93 22.25 22.39
CA LEU A 490 16.96 22.94 21.63
C LEU A 490 17.19 24.38 22.09
N HIS A 491 16.12 25.10 22.46
CA HIS A 491 16.27 26.43 23.05
C HIS A 491 16.96 26.39 24.41
N ASP A 492 16.70 25.36 25.23
CA ASP A 492 17.41 25.20 26.50
C ASP A 492 18.91 24.95 26.27
N LYS A 493 19.28 24.09 25.31
CA LYS A 493 20.68 23.87 24.92
C LYS A 493 21.38 25.15 24.43
N ARG A 494 20.63 26.09 23.82
CA ARG A 494 21.13 27.40 23.40
C ARG A 494 21.23 28.43 24.54
N GLY A 495 20.66 28.13 25.71
CA GLY A 495 20.56 29.06 26.84
C GLY A 495 19.36 30.01 26.77
N ASP A 496 18.47 29.85 25.78
CA ASP A 496 17.27 30.66 25.56
C ASP A 496 16.12 30.17 26.48
N LYS A 497 16.33 30.23 27.81
CA LYS A 497 15.44 29.64 28.83
C LYS A 497 13.98 30.09 28.74
N GLU A 498 13.73 31.34 28.35
CA GLU A 498 12.38 31.89 28.21
C GLU A 498 11.60 31.17 27.10
N GLN A 499 12.21 31.03 25.92
CA GLN A 499 11.60 30.30 24.79
C GLN A 499 11.49 28.81 25.10
N ALA A 500 12.50 28.23 25.72
CA ALA A 500 12.49 26.83 26.15
C ALA A 500 11.30 26.53 27.08
N CYS A 501 11.08 27.37 28.10
CA CYS A 501 9.94 27.26 29.00
C CYS A 501 8.60 27.42 28.27
N ALA A 502 8.49 28.36 27.33
CA ALA A 502 7.27 28.60 26.60
C ALA A 502 6.87 27.39 25.73
N TYR A 503 7.82 26.82 25.00
CA TYR A 503 7.59 25.63 24.18
C TYR A 503 7.33 24.38 25.01
N MET A 504 8.09 24.19 26.10
CA MET A 504 7.90 23.04 26.99
C MET A 504 6.53 23.08 27.70
N GLN A 505 6.03 24.27 28.04
CA GLN A 505 4.67 24.44 28.58
C GLN A 505 3.62 24.01 27.56
N ARG A 506 3.75 24.40 26.28
CA ARG A 506 2.82 23.97 25.22
C ARG A 506 2.84 22.46 24.99
N ALA A 507 4.03 21.85 25.05
CA ALA A 507 4.16 20.39 24.97
C ALA A 507 3.42 19.70 26.14
N LEU A 508 3.65 20.18 27.37
CA LEU A 508 2.99 19.67 28.57
C LEU A 508 1.46 19.79 28.48
N ASP A 509 0.95 20.94 28.06
CA ASP A 509 -0.49 21.17 27.89
C ASP A 509 -1.09 20.22 26.83
N GLY A 510 -0.38 20.03 25.72
CA GLY A 510 -0.76 19.11 24.65
C GLY A 510 -0.85 17.66 25.13
N TYR A 511 0.22 17.13 25.74
CA TYR A 511 0.26 15.76 26.26
C TYR A 511 -0.76 15.55 27.38
N THR A 512 -0.86 16.46 28.35
CA THR A 512 -1.84 16.36 29.44
C THR A 512 -3.26 16.26 28.91
N SER A 513 -3.60 17.04 27.87
CA SER A 513 -4.94 17.07 27.31
C SER A 513 -5.31 15.84 26.46
N THR A 514 -4.31 15.09 25.96
CA THR A 514 -4.52 13.99 25.00
C THR A 514 -4.27 12.61 25.58
N VAL A 515 -3.14 12.44 26.27
CA VAL A 515 -2.71 11.15 26.84
C VAL A 515 -2.82 11.13 28.37
N GLY A 516 -3.11 12.28 28.98
CA GLY A 516 -3.30 12.42 30.43
C GLY A 516 -2.01 12.70 31.20
N PRO A 517 -2.13 13.02 32.50
CA PRO A 517 -1.00 13.42 33.35
C PRO A 517 -0.01 12.29 33.64
N ASP A 518 -0.47 11.04 33.66
CA ASP A 518 0.36 9.89 34.04
C ASP A 518 1.21 9.33 32.89
N HIS A 519 0.99 9.79 31.66
CA HIS A 519 1.74 9.33 30.50
C HIS A 519 3.23 9.70 30.60
N PRO A 520 4.16 8.81 30.18
CA PRO A 520 5.60 9.09 30.22
C PRO A 520 5.97 10.44 29.59
N ASP A 521 5.44 10.75 28.41
CA ASP A 521 5.74 12.02 27.72
C ASP A 521 5.26 13.26 28.49
N THR A 522 4.12 13.16 29.17
CA THR A 522 3.61 14.26 30.01
C THR A 522 4.54 14.50 31.19
N ARG A 523 4.98 13.41 31.83
CA ARG A 523 5.91 13.46 32.96
C ARG A 523 7.29 13.96 32.55
N ASP A 524 7.75 13.59 31.35
CA ASP A 524 9.01 14.05 30.78
C ASP A 524 8.95 15.55 30.47
N ALA A 525 7.88 16.03 29.80
CA ALA A 525 7.66 17.45 29.55
C ALA A 525 7.60 18.26 30.86
N GLU A 526 6.93 17.73 31.89
CA GLU A 526 6.87 18.38 33.20
C GLU A 526 8.24 18.43 33.88
N ARG A 527 8.99 17.32 33.87
CA ARG A 527 10.35 17.24 34.43
C ARG A 527 11.27 18.25 33.76
N GLU A 528 11.29 18.27 32.44
CA GLU A 528 12.14 19.20 31.68
C GLU A 528 11.73 20.66 31.94
N LEU A 529 10.43 20.95 32.02
CA LEU A 529 9.97 22.30 32.36
C LEU A 529 10.45 22.75 33.76
N ARG A 530 10.42 21.87 34.76
CA ARG A 530 10.91 22.17 36.12
C ARG A 530 12.42 22.39 36.13
N ARG A 531 13.18 21.54 35.42
CA ARG A 531 14.63 21.67 35.24
C ARG A 531 15.01 23.02 34.62
N ILE A 532 14.36 23.41 33.52
CA ILE A 532 14.64 24.67 32.81
C ILE A 532 14.34 25.88 33.70
N ARG A 533 13.25 25.83 34.49
CA ARG A 533 12.87 26.88 35.45
C ARG A 533 13.80 26.97 36.67
N GLY A 534 14.62 25.95 36.94
CA GLY A 534 15.51 25.89 38.10
C GLY A 534 14.81 25.52 39.41
N ASN A 535 13.70 24.78 39.34
CA ASN A 535 12.89 24.38 40.50
C ASN A 535 13.25 22.99 41.06
N ASP A 536 14.49 22.51 40.90
CA ASP A 536 14.91 21.21 41.45
C ASP A 536 15.08 21.30 42.98
N GLU A 537 14.01 21.00 43.72
CA GLU A 537 14.16 20.39 45.05
C GLU A 537 14.50 18.89 44.89
N PRO A 538 15.42 18.34 45.70
CA PRO A 538 15.79 16.94 45.61
C PRO A 538 14.61 16.06 46.04
N VAL A 539 14.01 15.34 45.09
CA VAL A 539 13.10 14.24 45.41
C VAL A 539 13.97 13.03 45.79
N ASP A 540 14.10 12.81 47.10
CA ASP A 540 14.72 11.62 47.68
C ASP A 540 13.94 10.35 47.28
N GLY A 541 14.69 9.28 46.96
CA GLY A 541 14.16 7.91 46.91
C GLY A 541 14.19 7.20 45.55
N GLY A 542 15.37 6.80 45.08
CA GLY A 542 15.51 5.69 44.11
C GLY A 542 16.70 5.80 43.15
N ALA A 543 17.88 5.35 43.59
CA ALA A 543 19.10 5.35 42.80
C ALA A 543 19.01 4.55 41.49
N ARG A 544 19.47 5.15 40.38
CA ARG A 544 20.34 4.53 39.37
C ARG A 544 21.10 5.62 38.57
N THR A 545 22.32 5.85 39.06
CA THR A 545 23.58 6.27 38.42
C THR A 545 23.56 7.18 37.18
N GLY A 546 24.24 8.32 37.31
CA GLY A 546 24.42 9.33 36.28
C GLY A 546 25.36 8.95 35.14
N GLY A 547 25.24 9.72 34.06
CA GLY A 547 26.16 9.75 32.92
C GLY A 547 26.23 11.17 32.38
N ALA A 548 27.15 11.97 32.91
CA ALA A 548 27.52 13.25 32.36
C ALA A 548 28.55 13.01 31.24
N LEU A 549 28.26 13.47 30.03
CA LEU A 549 29.23 13.53 28.94
C LEU A 549 29.87 14.93 28.96
N GLY A 550 31.10 14.97 29.46
CA GLY A 550 32.10 15.99 29.13
C GLY A 550 33.14 15.37 28.20
N GLU A 551 33.56 16.15 27.21
CA GLU A 551 34.54 15.83 26.17
C GLU A 551 35.89 15.37 26.72
N GLU A 552 36.49 14.32 26.15
CA GLU A 552 37.79 14.32 25.43
C GLU A 552 38.37 12.89 25.23
N GLU A 553 38.96 12.72 24.03
CA GLU A 553 40.01 11.75 23.62
C GLU A 553 39.71 10.26 23.32
N ASN A 554 39.64 10.02 22.00
CA ASN A 554 40.06 8.90 21.16
C ASN A 554 41.06 7.84 21.74
N GLU A 555 40.73 6.54 21.68
CA GLU A 555 41.49 5.45 21.03
C GLU A 555 40.99 4.02 21.41
N GLN A 556 40.72 3.22 20.37
CA GLN A 556 40.77 1.74 20.26
C GLN A 556 40.51 0.84 21.48
N LYS A 557 39.45 0.00 21.41
CA LYS A 557 39.55 -1.48 21.32
C LYS A 557 38.21 -2.19 21.13
N GLN A 558 38.32 -3.36 20.50
CA GLN A 558 37.31 -4.29 20.03
C GLN A 558 36.50 -4.99 21.14
N GLN A 559 35.30 -5.43 20.72
CA GLN A 559 34.57 -6.66 21.10
C GLN A 559 34.62 -7.09 22.58
N GLU A 560 33.46 -7.00 23.25
CA GLU A 560 32.74 -8.17 23.78
C GLU A 560 31.33 -7.75 24.24
N GLY A 561 30.36 -8.64 24.06
CA GLY A 561 28.93 -8.34 24.17
C GLY A 561 28.34 -8.36 25.57
N SER A 562 27.17 -7.74 25.68
CA SER A 562 26.12 -7.98 26.68
C SER A 562 24.91 -7.16 26.21
N GLY A 563 23.77 -7.78 25.93
CA GLY A 563 22.73 -7.94 26.94
C GLY A 563 21.69 -6.85 26.72
N GLY A 564 20.58 -7.23 26.08
CA GLY A 564 19.51 -6.30 25.72
C GLY A 564 18.89 -5.63 26.94
N ASP A 565 18.85 -4.30 26.89
CA ASP A 565 17.93 -3.50 27.69
C ASP A 565 16.82 -3.01 26.75
N ASP A 566 15.64 -3.61 26.90
CA ASP A 566 14.39 -3.28 26.22
C ASP A 566 13.85 -1.94 26.73
N ASN A 567 14.39 -0.83 26.22
CA ASN A 567 13.83 0.50 26.47
C ASN A 567 13.72 1.28 25.15
N MET A 568 12.76 0.88 24.32
CA MET A 568 12.24 1.72 23.25
C MET A 568 11.59 2.98 23.87
N THR A 569 12.08 4.15 23.47
CA THR A 569 11.60 5.45 23.92
C THR A 569 10.30 5.84 23.19
N SER A 570 9.54 6.83 23.68
CA SER A 570 8.31 7.31 23.00
C SER A 570 8.57 7.83 21.57
N GLN A 571 9.79 8.27 21.28
CA GLN A 571 10.23 8.59 19.91
C GLN A 571 10.22 7.35 19.00
N ASP A 572 10.56 6.17 19.51
CA ASP A 572 10.51 4.91 18.76
C ASP A 572 9.06 4.49 18.48
N TRP A 573 8.14 4.71 19.43
CA TRP A 573 6.71 4.48 19.24
C TRP A 573 6.10 5.42 18.21
N ALA A 574 6.37 6.72 18.27
CA ALA A 574 5.82 7.67 17.30
C ALA A 574 6.38 7.47 15.88
N VAL A 575 7.67 7.13 15.76
CA VAL A 575 8.30 6.81 14.47
C VAL A 575 7.75 5.49 13.91
N LEU A 576 7.58 4.42 14.71
CA LEU A 576 6.98 3.16 14.23
C LEU A 576 5.48 3.29 13.89
N VAL A 577 4.70 4.00 14.73
CA VAL A 577 3.24 4.14 14.56
C VAL A 577 2.89 4.98 13.33
N LEU A 578 3.69 5.99 12.99
CA LEU A 578 3.46 6.85 11.81
C LEU A 578 4.25 6.41 10.56
N CYS A 579 5.36 5.67 10.69
CA CYS A 579 6.06 5.02 9.55
C CYS A 579 5.45 3.67 9.16
N CYS A 580 4.34 3.24 9.78
CA CYS A 580 3.62 2.05 9.36
C CYS A 580 2.75 2.37 8.13
N PRO A 581 3.12 1.96 6.89
CA PRO A 581 2.19 2.00 5.75
C PRO A 581 1.02 1.00 5.92
N CYS A 582 0.91 0.33 7.07
CA CYS A 582 -0.08 -0.68 7.38
C CYS A 582 -1.53 -0.18 7.40
N LEU A 583 -1.78 1.13 7.41
CA LEU A 583 -3.12 1.70 7.22
C LEU A 583 -3.66 1.56 5.79
N VAL A 584 -2.85 1.15 4.81
CA VAL A 584 -3.28 0.97 3.40
C VAL A 584 -3.21 -0.49 2.92
N ALA A 585 -2.63 -1.42 3.70
CA ALA A 585 -2.29 -2.77 3.21
C ALA A 585 -3.21 -3.92 3.69
N ALA A 586 -4.42 -3.65 4.18
CA ALA A 586 -5.39 -4.68 4.55
C ALA A 586 -6.58 -4.73 3.58
N LEU A 587 -6.32 -5.04 2.31
CA LEU A 587 -7.35 -5.46 1.35
C LEU A 587 -6.83 -6.69 0.57
N PRO A 588 -7.64 -7.76 0.42
CA PRO A 588 -7.26 -8.91 -0.39
C PRO A 588 -7.11 -8.47 -1.85
N PHE A 589 -5.90 -8.66 -2.42
CA PHE A 589 -5.48 -8.77 -3.83
C PHE A 589 -6.14 -7.95 -4.97
N LEU A 590 -7.15 -7.11 -4.72
CA LEU A 590 -7.89 -6.33 -5.72
C LEU A 590 -7.52 -4.84 -5.72
N CYS A 591 -6.86 -4.31 -4.68
CA CYS A 591 -6.71 -2.86 -4.50
C CYS A 591 -5.28 -2.30 -4.57
N ILE A 592 -4.25 -3.14 -4.77
CA ILE A 592 -2.84 -2.65 -4.81
C ILE A 592 -2.57 -1.77 -6.04
N TYR A 593 -3.36 -1.88 -7.12
CA TYR A 593 -3.20 -1.03 -8.31
C TYR A 593 -3.98 0.30 -8.29
N SER A 594 -4.88 0.54 -7.31
CA SER A 594 -5.75 1.73 -7.31
C SER A 594 -5.53 2.70 -6.14
N CYS A 595 -4.98 2.23 -5.02
CA CYS A 595 -5.02 3.00 -3.77
C CYS A 595 -4.15 4.27 -3.76
N VAL A 596 -3.23 4.46 -4.72
CA VAL A 596 -2.37 5.66 -4.74
C VAL A 596 -2.93 6.80 -5.59
N LYS A 597 -3.83 6.55 -6.56
CA LYS A 597 -4.39 7.64 -7.39
C LYS A 597 -5.42 8.49 -6.65
N SER A 598 -6.09 7.96 -5.62
CA SER A 598 -7.15 8.70 -4.90
C SER A 598 -6.61 9.61 -3.78
N VAL A 599 -5.36 9.43 -3.33
CA VAL A 599 -4.77 10.26 -2.26
C VAL A 599 -4.21 11.58 -2.82
N CYS A 600 -3.96 11.67 -4.14
CA CYS A 600 -3.45 12.89 -4.78
C CYS A 600 -4.54 13.91 -5.21
N GLN A 601 -5.81 13.75 -4.78
CA GLN A 601 -6.92 14.62 -5.24
C GLN A 601 -7.79 15.25 -4.14
N LYS A 602 -7.30 15.36 -2.90
CA LYS A 602 -7.94 16.23 -1.89
C LYS A 602 -6.94 17.16 -1.23
#